data_AF-S2JUA9-F1
#
_entry.id   AF-S2JUA9-F1
#
_cell.length_a   1.000
_cell.length_b   1.000
_cell.length_c   1.000
_cell.angle_alpha   90.00
_cell.angle_beta   90.00
_cell.angle_gamma   90.00
#
_symmetry.space_group_name_H-M   'P 1'
#
loop_
_entity.id
_entity.type
_entity.pdbx_description
1 polymer ?
#
loop_
_entity_poly.entity_id
_entity_poly.type
_entity_poly.pdbx_seq_one_letter_code
_entity_poly.pdbx_strand_id
1 'polypeptide(L)'
;MQHLLDHLLSYKNGIETSSRLETALDEAVKRTLVDSAFRVQLGASDDYWKLYNAAFLTLSQDTNEQCVVSLIKLTRNIVAGEYENQKLAIQYGALYKIEELLAEKIASPSDNTMVLQVCTQAICNMITNNATAIDFIWKVWMSNEKRGSVWSYMLSKSDATLIMSTLILIINCIRGSQERCDLLVSRKMGQDIIAAILGDIERLHGNEQDKNFELGYTVISELITFGHFNTLYQHVDDASDKNPISDHQVILLKLLDSKIHAHQKEQTFPTFIQHEELKFLTVQFGMIGRQALQVIVQVKENGSQLQPDQISNVYTAIVLLLQILNELFVLDEDHSQGTKPLLVDADALTLVTDMLGHLETLKVPTPSQNDTDPQAGFNFLKRECVRMMGTMCYKDTFMQDKIRQLGGIPLVLCQFKIDDSNPYLREYATVALRNIMENNPENQKLIEELKPEQVVETEELKQMGIVPELTQDGKLRIKRP
;
A
#
# COMPACT_ATOMS: atom_id res chain seq x y z
N MET A 1 -2.24 -18.91 43.22
CA MET A 1 -3.64 -18.71 42.83
C MET A 1 -4.46 -18.22 44.00
N GLN A 2 -4.67 -19.03 45.05
CA GLN A 2 -5.48 -18.64 46.21
C GLN A 2 -5.10 -17.27 46.79
N HIS A 3 -3.80 -17.03 47.00
CA HIS A 3 -3.28 -15.74 47.46
C HIS A 3 -3.82 -14.53 46.66
N LEU A 4 -3.84 -14.61 45.32
CA LEU A 4 -4.37 -13.53 44.49
C LEU A 4 -5.90 -13.40 44.60
N LEU A 5 -6.62 -14.53 44.70
CA LEU A 5 -8.07 -14.53 44.88
C LEU A 5 -8.45 -13.87 46.22
N ASP A 6 -7.69 -14.16 47.28
CA ASP A 6 -7.89 -13.57 48.60
C ASP A 6 -7.68 -12.05 48.56
N HIS A 7 -6.67 -11.58 47.81
CA HIS A 7 -6.43 -10.16 47.59
C HIS A 7 -7.57 -9.48 46.81
N LEU A 8 -8.03 -10.07 45.70
CA LEU A 8 -9.16 -9.54 44.93
C LEU A 8 -10.46 -9.51 45.74
N LEU A 9 -10.70 -10.55 46.56
CA LEU A 9 -11.85 -10.61 47.46
C LEU A 9 -11.76 -9.58 48.59
N SER A 10 -10.57 -9.40 49.18
CA SER A 10 -10.34 -8.43 50.26
C SER A 10 -10.50 -7.00 49.76
N TYR A 11 -9.99 -6.71 48.56
CA TYR A 11 -10.18 -5.41 47.90
C TYR A 11 -11.65 -5.14 47.60
N LYS A 12 -12.36 -6.11 47.03
CA LYS A 12 -13.81 -6.03 46.79
C LYS A 12 -14.58 -5.70 48.08
N ASN A 13 -14.18 -6.28 49.21
CA ASN A 13 -14.82 -6.06 50.51
C ASN A 13 -14.39 -4.75 51.20
N GLY A 14 -13.54 -3.93 50.56
CA GLY A 14 -13.02 -2.68 51.13
C GLY A 14 -12.03 -2.88 52.29
N ILE A 15 -11.49 -4.09 52.44
CA ILE A 15 -10.55 -4.44 53.52
C ILE A 15 -9.10 -4.15 53.11
N GLU A 16 -8.81 -4.22 51.82
CA GLU A 16 -7.48 -4.08 51.27
C GLU A 16 -7.27 -2.76 50.53
N THR A 17 -6.06 -2.21 50.62
CA THR A 17 -5.67 -0.98 49.92
C THR A 17 -5.21 -1.27 48.48
N SER A 18 -5.40 -0.32 47.57
CA SER A 18 -4.97 -0.46 46.16
C SER A 18 -3.48 -0.83 46.05
N SER A 19 -2.61 -0.28 46.89
CA SER A 19 -1.17 -0.58 46.88
C SER A 19 -0.81 -2.06 47.17
N ARG A 20 -1.55 -2.74 48.06
CA ARG A 20 -1.29 -4.17 48.34
C ARG A 20 -1.79 -5.04 47.20
N LEU A 21 -2.95 -4.72 46.65
CA LEU A 21 -3.49 -5.40 45.48
C LEU A 21 -2.58 -5.23 44.26
N GLU A 22 -2.06 -4.02 44.04
CA GLU A 22 -1.08 -3.73 42.98
C GLU A 22 0.12 -4.66 43.05
N THR A 23 0.72 -4.80 44.24
CA THR A 23 1.86 -5.68 44.48
C THR A 23 1.53 -7.13 44.14
N ALA A 24 0.37 -7.63 44.60
CA ALA A 24 -0.08 -8.98 44.31
C ALA A 24 -0.34 -9.21 42.82
N LEU A 25 -0.90 -8.23 42.11
CA LEU A 25 -1.14 -8.28 40.67
C LEU A 25 0.18 -8.28 39.89
N ASP A 26 1.14 -7.44 40.26
CA ASP A 26 2.45 -7.37 39.61
C ASP A 26 3.24 -8.67 39.78
N GLU A 27 3.20 -9.27 40.97
CA GLU A 27 3.77 -10.60 41.21
C GLU A 27 3.08 -11.67 40.35
N ALA A 28 1.76 -11.64 40.23
CA ALA A 28 1.01 -12.55 39.38
C ALA A 28 1.39 -12.38 37.90
N VAL A 29 1.48 -11.14 37.40
CA VAL A 29 1.92 -10.84 36.03
C VAL A 29 3.32 -11.41 35.80
N LYS A 30 4.29 -11.16 36.68
CA LYS A 30 5.65 -11.72 36.55
C LYS A 30 5.64 -13.24 36.57
N ARG A 31 4.83 -13.86 37.44
CA ARG A 31 4.70 -15.31 37.51
C ARG A 31 4.17 -15.92 36.21
N THR A 32 3.19 -15.28 35.54
CA THR A 32 2.68 -15.80 34.26
C THR A 32 3.72 -15.86 33.14
N LEU A 33 4.85 -15.16 33.27
CA LEU A 33 5.95 -15.21 32.28
C LEU A 33 6.82 -16.46 32.41
N VAL A 34 6.85 -17.10 33.59
CA VAL A 34 7.74 -18.24 33.88
C VAL A 34 6.98 -19.52 34.26
N ASP A 35 5.72 -19.42 34.65
CA ASP A 35 4.89 -20.53 35.11
C ASP A 35 3.64 -20.67 34.22
N SER A 36 3.76 -21.52 33.19
CA SER A 36 2.67 -21.80 32.24
C SER A 36 1.49 -22.49 32.91
N ALA A 37 1.74 -23.37 33.89
CA ALA A 37 0.67 -24.05 34.61
C ALA A 37 -0.17 -23.06 35.41
N PHE A 38 0.45 -22.11 36.12
CA PHE A 38 -0.26 -21.04 36.81
C PHE A 38 -1.09 -20.18 35.84
N ARG A 39 -0.52 -19.81 34.69
CA ARG A 39 -1.21 -19.04 33.65
C ARG A 39 -2.49 -19.73 33.18
N VAL A 40 -2.38 -21.01 32.82
CA VAL A 40 -3.51 -21.83 32.34
C VAL A 40 -4.55 -21.99 33.45
N GLN A 41 -4.14 -22.43 34.63
CA GLN A 41 -5.06 -22.71 35.74
C GLN A 41 -5.79 -21.47 36.24
N LEU A 42 -5.12 -20.32 36.30
CA LEU A 42 -5.75 -19.08 36.75
C LEU A 42 -6.85 -18.61 35.77
N GLY A 43 -6.56 -18.62 34.47
CA GLY A 43 -7.56 -18.27 33.46
C GLY A 43 -8.69 -19.28 33.30
N ALA A 44 -8.49 -20.52 33.75
CA ALA A 44 -9.52 -21.56 33.78
C ALA A 44 -10.44 -21.48 35.03
N SER A 45 -10.21 -20.53 35.93
CA SER A 45 -10.97 -20.41 37.20
C SER A 45 -12.18 -19.49 37.06
N ASP A 46 -13.39 -20.04 37.22
CA ASP A 46 -14.63 -19.27 37.36
C ASP A 46 -14.58 -18.25 38.50
N ASP A 47 -13.99 -18.63 39.64
CA ASP A 47 -13.89 -17.77 40.81
C ASP A 47 -12.96 -16.58 40.55
N TYR A 48 -11.87 -16.78 39.81
CA TYR A 48 -11.05 -15.68 39.35
C TYR A 48 -11.85 -14.69 38.51
N TRP A 49 -12.60 -15.15 37.49
CA TRP A 49 -13.36 -14.25 36.62
C TRP A 49 -14.51 -13.52 37.33
N LYS A 50 -15.17 -14.18 38.30
CA LYS A 50 -16.17 -13.52 39.16
C LYS A 50 -15.55 -12.41 40.01
N LEU A 51 -14.38 -12.67 40.62
CA LEU A 51 -13.66 -11.69 41.43
C LEU A 51 -13.07 -10.57 40.57
N TYR A 52 -12.51 -10.91 39.41
CA TYR A 52 -12.06 -9.97 38.38
C TYR A 52 -13.16 -8.97 38.04
N ASN A 53 -14.37 -9.46 37.71
CA ASN A 53 -15.48 -8.60 37.32
C ASN A 53 -15.92 -7.63 38.42
N ALA A 54 -15.90 -8.11 39.67
CA ALA A 54 -16.27 -7.31 40.82
C ALA A 54 -15.20 -6.25 41.12
N ALA A 55 -13.91 -6.63 41.07
CA ALA A 55 -12.80 -5.71 41.32
C ALA A 55 -12.65 -4.68 40.19
N PHE A 56 -12.86 -5.08 38.92
CA PHE A 56 -12.65 -4.21 37.76
C PHE A 56 -13.47 -2.93 37.82
N LEU A 57 -14.74 -2.99 38.24
CA LEU A 57 -15.61 -1.82 38.35
C LEU A 57 -15.08 -0.76 39.31
N THR A 58 -14.53 -1.19 40.44
CA THR A 58 -13.94 -0.29 41.43
C THR A 58 -12.59 0.22 40.96
N LEU A 59 -11.77 -0.66 40.37
CA LEU A 59 -10.43 -0.34 39.87
C LEU A 59 -10.44 0.62 38.68
N SER A 60 -11.43 0.53 37.79
CA SER A 60 -11.52 1.43 36.63
C SER A 60 -11.83 2.87 37.04
N GLN A 61 -12.38 3.08 38.24
CA GLN A 61 -12.71 4.39 38.81
C GLN A 61 -11.67 4.90 39.81
N ASP A 62 -10.66 4.08 40.15
CA ASP A 62 -9.59 4.46 41.07
C ASP A 62 -8.69 5.52 40.42
N THR A 63 -8.20 6.46 41.22
CA THR A 63 -7.22 7.46 40.76
C THR A 63 -5.87 6.83 40.46
N ASN A 64 -5.56 5.68 41.08
CA ASN A 64 -4.37 4.90 40.74
C ASN A 64 -4.68 3.86 39.64
N GLU A 65 -4.37 4.23 38.39
CA GLU A 65 -4.59 3.38 37.23
C GLU A 65 -3.66 2.15 37.18
N GLN A 66 -2.59 2.10 37.99
CA GLN A 66 -1.62 1.01 37.95
C GLN A 66 -2.25 -0.34 38.28
N CYS A 67 -3.21 -0.37 39.21
CA CYS A 67 -3.92 -1.60 39.56
C CYS A 67 -4.76 -2.14 38.39
N VAL A 68 -5.54 -1.29 37.72
CA VAL A 68 -6.34 -1.72 36.56
C VAL A 68 -5.44 -2.14 35.40
N VAL A 69 -4.33 -1.44 35.19
CA VAL A 69 -3.31 -1.80 34.19
C VAL A 69 -2.72 -3.18 34.49
N SER A 70 -2.32 -3.47 35.73
CA SER A 70 -1.75 -4.77 36.10
C SER A 70 -2.78 -5.90 36.01
N LEU A 71 -4.05 -5.62 36.34
CA LEU A 71 -5.15 -6.56 36.14
C LEU A 71 -5.38 -6.90 34.66
N ILE A 72 -5.31 -5.90 33.78
CA ILE A 72 -5.45 -6.11 32.33
C ILE A 72 -4.22 -6.81 31.75
N LYS A 73 -3.00 -6.49 32.20
CA LYS A 73 -1.78 -7.23 31.82
C LYS A 73 -1.86 -8.69 32.22
N LEU A 74 -2.37 -8.98 33.42
CA LEU A 74 -2.59 -10.35 33.87
C LEU A 74 -3.58 -11.07 32.97
N THR A 75 -4.70 -10.40 32.67
CA THR A 75 -5.74 -10.88 31.73
C THR A 75 -5.15 -11.20 30.36
N ARG A 76 -4.40 -10.28 29.76
CA ARG A 76 -3.69 -10.45 28.49
C ARG A 76 -2.79 -11.70 28.50
N ASN A 77 -2.10 -11.95 29.60
CA ASN A 77 -1.19 -13.07 29.70
C ASN A 77 -1.94 -14.41 29.87
N ILE A 78 -2.96 -14.48 30.73
CA ILE A 78 -3.68 -15.74 31.01
C ILE A 78 -4.53 -16.23 29.85
N VAL A 79 -4.98 -15.35 28.95
CA VAL A 79 -5.75 -15.72 27.75
C VAL A 79 -4.87 -16.01 26.53
N ALA A 80 -3.57 -15.70 26.60
CA ALA A 80 -2.67 -15.79 25.44
C ALA A 80 -2.47 -17.24 24.99
N GLY A 81 -3.06 -17.59 23.83
CA GLY A 81 -2.95 -18.92 23.23
C GLY A 81 -3.75 -20.02 23.96
N GLU A 82 -4.65 -19.66 24.88
CA GLU A 82 -5.40 -20.61 25.71
C GLU A 82 -6.91 -20.49 25.46
N TYR A 83 -7.46 -21.36 24.60
CA TYR A 83 -8.85 -21.27 24.11
C TYR A 83 -9.91 -21.25 25.23
N GLU A 84 -9.79 -22.12 26.23
CA GLU A 84 -10.76 -22.15 27.35
C GLU A 84 -10.70 -20.87 28.19
N ASN A 85 -9.51 -20.31 28.40
CA ASN A 85 -9.33 -19.07 29.15
C ASN A 85 -9.92 -17.88 28.40
N GLN A 86 -9.73 -17.84 27.07
CA GLN A 86 -10.37 -16.85 26.19
C GLN A 86 -11.89 -16.92 26.28
N LYS A 87 -12.45 -18.13 26.18
CA LYS A 87 -13.89 -18.37 26.27
C LYS A 87 -14.47 -17.92 27.60
N LEU A 88 -13.84 -18.27 28.72
CA LEU A 88 -14.29 -17.84 30.05
C LEU A 88 -14.18 -16.32 30.21
N ALA A 89 -13.07 -15.70 29.77
CA ALA A 89 -12.92 -14.24 29.81
C ALA A 89 -14.08 -13.52 29.09
N ILE A 90 -14.44 -14.00 27.90
CA ILE A 90 -15.54 -13.44 27.11
C ILE A 90 -16.90 -13.73 27.77
N GLN A 91 -17.14 -14.96 28.22
CA GLN A 91 -18.39 -15.38 28.89
C GLN A 91 -18.67 -14.56 30.15
N TYR A 92 -17.63 -14.27 30.93
CA TYR A 92 -17.74 -13.43 32.12
C TYR A 92 -17.77 -11.92 31.79
N GLY A 93 -17.61 -11.51 30.53
CA GLY A 93 -17.73 -10.11 30.12
C GLY A 93 -16.47 -9.27 30.34
N ALA A 94 -15.30 -9.90 30.52
CA ALA A 94 -14.03 -9.18 30.67
C ALA A 94 -13.71 -8.33 29.43
N LEU A 95 -13.96 -8.86 28.23
CA LEU A 95 -13.76 -8.13 26.98
C LEU A 95 -14.60 -6.84 26.94
N TYR A 96 -15.88 -6.95 27.29
CA TYR A 96 -16.81 -5.82 27.28
C TYR A 96 -16.40 -4.72 28.29
N LYS A 97 -15.96 -5.12 29.49
CA LYS A 97 -15.44 -4.17 30.50
C LYS A 97 -14.17 -3.43 30.04
N ILE A 98 -13.27 -4.14 29.34
CA ILE A 98 -12.07 -3.52 28.77
C ILE A 98 -12.46 -2.54 27.64
N GLU A 99 -13.46 -2.85 26.83
CA GLU A 99 -13.99 -1.92 25.83
C GLU A 99 -14.64 -0.68 26.46
N GLU A 100 -15.39 -0.83 27.56
CA GLU A 100 -15.96 0.31 28.28
C GLU A 100 -14.85 1.24 28.81
N LEU A 101 -13.80 0.67 29.39
CA LEU A 101 -12.64 1.43 29.84
C LEU A 101 -11.92 2.11 28.67
N LEU A 102 -11.77 1.44 27.52
CA LEU A 102 -11.21 2.05 26.30
C LEU A 102 -12.02 3.30 25.90
N ALA A 103 -13.34 3.17 25.80
CA ALA A 103 -14.21 4.28 25.41
C ALA A 103 -14.13 5.45 26.41
N GLU A 104 -14.08 5.17 27.71
CA GLU A 104 -13.90 6.17 28.76
C GLU A 104 -12.56 6.91 28.63
N LYS A 105 -11.45 6.17 28.46
CA LYS A 105 -10.11 6.74 28.35
C LYS A 105 -9.89 7.50 27.03
N ILE A 106 -10.59 7.14 25.96
CA ILE A 106 -10.60 7.89 24.69
C ILE A 106 -11.30 9.24 24.85
N ALA A 107 -12.38 9.29 25.64
CA ALA A 107 -13.14 10.52 25.89
C ALA A 107 -12.46 11.48 26.89
N SER A 108 -11.52 10.98 27.68
CA SER A 108 -10.74 11.79 28.62
C SER A 108 -9.69 12.66 27.91
N PRO A 109 -9.46 13.91 28.35
CA PRO A 109 -8.40 14.76 27.81
C PRO A 109 -6.98 14.38 28.28
N SER A 110 -6.85 13.42 29.21
CA SER A 110 -5.55 12.95 29.71
C SER A 110 -4.81 12.07 28.69
N ASP A 111 -3.48 12.00 28.79
CA ASP A 111 -2.71 10.99 28.06
C ASP A 111 -2.93 9.61 28.69
N ASN A 112 -3.68 8.76 27.97
CA ASN A 112 -4.01 7.40 28.40
C ASN A 112 -3.35 6.34 27.52
N THR A 113 -2.30 6.70 26.77
CA THR A 113 -1.68 5.84 25.75
C THR A 113 -1.32 4.45 26.27
N MET A 114 -0.74 4.37 27.47
CA MET A 114 -0.37 3.10 28.11
C MET A 114 -1.60 2.22 28.41
N VAL A 115 -2.68 2.80 28.93
CA VAL A 115 -3.91 2.06 29.24
C VAL A 115 -4.56 1.56 27.95
N LEU A 116 -4.67 2.44 26.93
CA LEU A 116 -5.21 2.08 25.61
C LEU A 116 -4.42 0.92 25.00
N GLN A 117 -3.09 0.98 25.05
CA GLN A 117 -2.23 -0.06 24.53
C GLN A 117 -2.45 -1.41 25.24
N VAL A 118 -2.46 -1.41 26.57
CA VAL A 118 -2.62 -2.63 27.37
C VAL A 118 -4.01 -3.26 27.16
N CYS A 119 -5.06 -2.43 27.05
CA CYS A 119 -6.41 -2.86 26.69
C CYS A 119 -6.47 -3.52 25.31
N THR A 120 -5.91 -2.86 24.28
CA THR A 120 -5.88 -3.38 22.91
C THR A 120 -5.14 -4.71 22.82
N GLN A 121 -4.00 -4.84 23.51
CA GLN A 121 -3.25 -6.10 23.56
C GLN A 121 -4.03 -7.21 24.28
N ALA A 122 -4.75 -6.89 25.37
CA ALA A 122 -5.58 -7.85 26.07
C ALA A 122 -6.72 -8.36 25.18
N ILE A 123 -7.44 -7.46 24.51
CA ILE A 123 -8.51 -7.80 23.56
C ILE A 123 -7.95 -8.66 22.42
N CYS A 124 -6.80 -8.26 21.85
CA CYS A 124 -6.13 -9.02 20.81
C CYS A 124 -5.87 -10.46 21.24
N ASN A 125 -5.28 -10.68 22.42
CA ASN A 125 -5.01 -12.02 22.94
C ASN A 125 -6.28 -12.81 23.29
N MET A 126 -7.37 -12.14 23.69
CA MET A 126 -8.67 -12.79 23.96
C MET A 126 -9.28 -13.42 22.72
N ILE A 127 -9.07 -12.83 21.54
CA ILE A 127 -9.72 -13.28 20.30
C ILE A 127 -8.78 -14.03 19.35
N THR A 128 -7.46 -13.95 19.56
CA THR A 128 -6.45 -14.57 18.69
C THR A 128 -6.69 -16.08 18.56
N ASN A 129 -6.72 -16.58 17.32
CA ASN A 129 -7.01 -17.97 16.96
C ASN A 129 -8.37 -18.50 17.45
N ASN A 130 -9.34 -17.61 17.72
CA ASN A 130 -10.70 -17.97 18.12
C ASN A 130 -11.71 -17.44 17.11
N ALA A 131 -11.89 -18.16 15.99
CA ALA A 131 -12.73 -17.73 14.87
C ALA A 131 -14.15 -17.35 15.31
N THR A 132 -14.79 -18.13 16.19
CA THR A 132 -16.14 -17.83 16.69
C THR A 132 -16.20 -16.51 17.47
N ALA A 133 -15.21 -16.24 18.32
CA ALA A 133 -15.14 -14.98 19.05
C ALA A 133 -14.88 -13.82 18.09
N ILE A 134 -13.95 -13.98 17.15
CA ILE A 134 -13.63 -12.96 16.15
C ILE A 134 -14.85 -12.64 15.30
N ASP A 135 -15.54 -13.63 14.74
CA ASP A 135 -16.71 -13.43 13.88
C ASP A 135 -17.81 -12.63 14.60
N PHE A 136 -18.08 -12.97 15.86
CA PHE A 136 -19.07 -12.25 16.66
C PHE A 136 -18.64 -10.80 16.93
N ILE A 137 -17.42 -10.61 17.43
CA ILE A 137 -16.94 -9.30 17.89
C ILE A 137 -16.69 -8.37 16.70
N TRP A 138 -16.08 -8.86 15.63
CA TRP A 138 -15.81 -8.10 14.42
C TRP A 138 -17.10 -7.57 13.79
N LYS A 139 -18.14 -8.40 13.69
CA LYS A 139 -19.47 -7.98 13.22
C LYS A 139 -20.04 -6.85 14.07
N VAL A 140 -19.85 -6.90 15.39
CA VAL A 140 -20.29 -5.84 16.29
C VAL A 140 -19.49 -4.55 16.09
N TRP A 141 -18.16 -4.61 16.03
CA TRP A 141 -17.32 -3.43 15.78
C TRP A 141 -17.62 -2.76 14.44
N MET A 142 -17.85 -3.55 13.39
CA MET A 142 -18.18 -2.99 12.08
C MET A 142 -19.59 -2.40 11.98
N SER A 143 -20.49 -2.74 12.92
CA SER A 143 -21.91 -2.33 12.89
C SER A 143 -22.30 -1.32 13.98
N ASN A 144 -21.47 -1.11 14.99
CA ASN A 144 -21.77 -0.23 16.12
C ASN A 144 -20.75 0.90 16.20
N GLU A 145 -21.18 2.13 15.93
CA GLU A 145 -20.31 3.31 15.90
C GLU A 145 -19.53 3.51 17.21
N LYS A 146 -20.18 3.39 18.37
CA LYS A 146 -19.53 3.60 19.68
C LYS A 146 -18.44 2.58 19.97
N ARG A 147 -18.59 1.35 19.47
CA ARG A 147 -17.63 0.26 19.70
C ARG A 147 -16.59 0.13 18.58
N GLY A 148 -16.91 0.53 17.36
CA GLY A 148 -16.03 0.42 16.19
C GLY A 148 -15.08 1.59 16.02
N SER A 149 -15.55 2.82 16.27
CA SER A 149 -14.77 4.06 16.06
C SER A 149 -13.51 4.16 16.91
N VAL A 150 -13.42 3.39 17.99
CA VAL A 150 -12.22 3.35 18.85
C VAL A 150 -10.98 2.90 18.09
N TRP A 151 -11.13 2.03 17.07
CA TRP A 151 -9.99 1.46 16.34
C TRP A 151 -9.38 2.45 15.36
N SER A 152 -10.20 3.19 14.60
CA SER A 152 -9.69 4.27 13.74
C SER A 152 -9.09 5.41 14.57
N TYR A 153 -9.68 5.73 15.73
CA TYR A 153 -9.11 6.69 16.68
C TYR A 153 -7.73 6.27 17.21
N MET A 154 -7.54 4.99 17.54
CA MET A 154 -6.23 4.49 17.99
C MET A 154 -5.16 4.57 16.91
N LEU A 155 -5.53 4.31 15.65
CA LEU A 155 -4.65 4.42 14.50
C LEU A 155 -4.29 5.88 14.17
N SER A 156 -5.17 6.84 14.48
CA SER A 156 -4.89 8.27 14.26
C SER A 156 -4.00 8.91 15.35
N LYS A 157 -3.49 8.11 16.31
CA LYS A 157 -2.53 8.60 17.33
C LYS A 157 -1.11 8.63 16.78
N SER A 158 -0.20 9.27 17.51
CA SER A 158 1.22 9.34 17.16
C SER A 158 2.08 8.25 17.82
N ASP A 159 1.53 7.49 18.79
CA ASP A 159 2.27 6.45 19.49
C ASP A 159 2.41 5.18 18.64
N ALA A 160 3.65 4.87 18.23
CA ALA A 160 3.94 3.74 17.36
C ALA A 160 3.53 2.39 17.96
N THR A 161 3.60 2.23 19.28
CA THR A 161 3.33 0.94 19.94
C THR A 161 1.82 0.66 20.04
N LEU A 162 1.01 1.70 20.24
CA LEU A 162 -0.44 1.64 20.21
C LEU A 162 -0.95 1.34 18.79
N ILE A 163 -0.41 2.03 17.77
CA ILE A 163 -0.71 1.76 16.36
C ILE A 163 -0.36 0.30 16.03
N MET A 164 0.85 -0.15 16.36
CA MET A 164 1.29 -1.54 16.15
C MET A 164 0.31 -2.54 16.77
N SER A 165 -0.09 -2.33 18.02
CA SER A 165 -1.00 -3.22 18.74
C SER A 165 -2.39 -3.26 18.07
N THR A 166 -2.84 -2.13 17.54
CA THR A 166 -4.12 -2.00 16.82
C THR A 166 -4.07 -2.67 15.45
N LEU A 167 -2.98 -2.50 14.69
CA LEU A 167 -2.77 -3.18 13.41
C LEU A 167 -2.73 -4.70 13.59
N ILE A 168 -2.02 -5.21 14.60
CA ILE A 168 -1.99 -6.66 14.89
C ILE A 168 -3.39 -7.20 15.21
N LEU A 169 -4.19 -6.44 15.98
CA LEU A 169 -5.58 -6.80 16.25
C LEU A 169 -6.39 -6.89 14.95
N ILE A 170 -6.29 -5.87 14.08
CA ILE A 170 -7.01 -5.85 12.80
C ILE A 170 -6.57 -7.01 11.90
N ILE A 171 -5.27 -7.28 11.80
CA ILE A 171 -4.74 -8.43 11.04
C ILE A 171 -5.32 -9.74 11.57
N ASN A 172 -5.30 -9.96 12.88
CA ASN A 172 -5.91 -11.15 13.48
C ASN A 172 -7.42 -11.25 13.17
N CYS A 173 -8.09 -10.12 13.07
CA CYS A 173 -9.51 -10.04 12.72
C CYS A 173 -9.81 -10.33 11.25
N ILE A 174 -8.91 -10.10 10.30
CA ILE A 174 -9.24 -10.28 8.86
C ILE A 174 -8.52 -11.46 8.20
N ARG A 175 -7.39 -11.90 8.77
CA ARG A 175 -6.51 -12.88 8.15
C ARG A 175 -7.25 -14.16 7.75
N GLY A 176 -7.12 -14.51 6.47
CA GLY A 176 -7.67 -15.72 5.86
C GLY A 176 -9.20 -15.74 5.78
N SER A 177 -9.89 -14.59 5.79
CA SER A 177 -11.36 -14.55 5.77
C SER A 177 -11.94 -13.44 4.93
N GLN A 178 -12.47 -13.84 3.77
CA GLN A 178 -13.18 -12.96 2.85
C GLN A 178 -14.35 -12.24 3.54
N GLU A 179 -15.20 -12.93 4.31
CA GLU A 179 -16.34 -12.29 4.99
C GLU A 179 -15.90 -11.15 5.93
N ARG A 180 -14.78 -11.30 6.64
CA ARG A 180 -14.27 -10.28 7.56
C ARG A 180 -13.63 -9.11 6.81
N CYS A 181 -12.98 -9.38 5.68
CA CYS A 181 -12.50 -8.36 4.73
C CYS A 181 -13.66 -7.59 4.08
N ASP A 182 -14.72 -8.28 3.65
CA ASP A 182 -15.95 -7.68 3.09
C ASP A 182 -16.55 -6.67 4.08
N LEU A 183 -16.64 -7.04 5.37
CA LEU A 183 -17.13 -6.15 6.42
C LEU A 183 -16.21 -4.94 6.64
N LEU A 184 -14.88 -5.10 6.56
CA LEU A 184 -13.92 -4.00 6.70
C LEU A 184 -14.08 -2.98 5.56
N VAL A 185 -14.34 -3.44 4.33
CA VAL A 185 -14.43 -2.55 3.17
C VAL A 185 -15.82 -1.93 3.00
N SER A 186 -16.88 -2.68 3.31
CA SER A 186 -18.28 -2.26 3.07
C SER A 186 -18.89 -1.37 4.15
N ARG A 187 -18.30 -1.31 5.36
CA ARG A 187 -18.87 -0.59 6.50
C ARG A 187 -18.13 0.71 6.76
N LYS A 188 -18.86 1.76 7.17
CA LYS A 188 -18.30 3.07 7.50
C LYS A 188 -17.17 2.99 8.54
N MET A 189 -17.35 2.19 9.60
CA MET A 189 -16.32 1.99 10.62
C MET A 189 -15.04 1.37 10.04
N GLY A 190 -15.21 0.44 9.09
CA GLY A 190 -14.08 -0.18 8.44
C GLY A 190 -13.37 0.75 7.46
N GLN A 191 -14.12 1.58 6.72
CA GLN A 191 -13.56 2.64 5.88
C GLN A 191 -12.74 3.65 6.69
N ASP A 192 -13.20 4.02 7.89
CA ASP A 192 -12.46 4.90 8.80
C ASP A 192 -11.16 4.26 9.29
N ILE A 193 -11.16 2.95 9.53
CA ILE A 193 -9.95 2.19 9.86
C ILE A 193 -8.98 2.19 8.66
N ILE A 194 -9.47 1.89 7.46
CA ILE A 194 -8.65 1.88 6.23
C ILE A 194 -8.03 3.26 5.98
N ALA A 195 -8.80 4.34 6.11
CA ALA A 195 -8.31 5.70 5.94
C ALA A 195 -7.22 6.05 6.96
N ALA A 196 -7.39 5.64 8.23
CA ALA A 196 -6.37 5.85 9.26
C ALA A 196 -5.08 5.04 8.98
N ILE A 197 -5.20 3.81 8.45
CA ILE A 197 -4.04 3.00 8.03
C ILE A 197 -3.29 3.67 6.88
N LEU A 198 -4.01 4.14 5.85
CA LEU A 198 -3.39 4.80 4.70
C LEU A 198 -2.70 6.10 5.10
N GLY A 199 -3.30 6.89 6.00
CA GLY A 199 -2.65 8.09 6.54
C GLY A 199 -1.39 7.78 7.35
N ASP A 200 -1.34 6.65 8.07
CA ASP A 200 -0.12 6.23 8.77
C ASP A 200 0.97 5.74 7.79
N ILE A 201 0.59 5.01 6.73
CA ILE A 201 1.49 4.61 5.64
C ILE A 201 2.06 5.84 4.94
N GLU A 202 1.23 6.84 4.64
CA GLU A 202 1.66 8.10 4.04
C GLU A 202 2.69 8.80 4.94
N ARG A 203 2.39 8.94 6.23
CA ARG A 203 3.33 9.50 7.22
C ARG A 203 4.67 8.76 7.25
N LEU A 204 4.65 7.45 7.06
CA LEU A 204 5.82 6.56 7.12
C LEU A 204 6.51 6.33 5.77
N HIS A 205 6.06 6.94 4.66
CA HIS A 205 6.61 6.75 3.31
C HIS A 205 8.15 6.86 3.20
N GLY A 206 8.81 7.66 4.04
CA GLY A 206 10.28 7.80 4.08
C GLY A 206 11.01 6.73 4.91
N ASN A 207 10.30 5.82 5.59
CA ASN A 207 10.84 4.79 6.46
C ASN A 207 10.09 3.46 6.27
N GLU A 208 10.21 2.87 5.09
CA GLU A 208 9.54 1.60 4.73
C GLU A 208 9.98 0.39 5.60
N GLN A 209 11.11 0.51 6.33
CA GLN A 209 11.56 -0.50 7.31
C GLN A 209 10.81 -0.39 8.65
N ASP A 210 9.93 0.59 8.80
CA ASP A 210 9.10 0.73 9.98
C ASP A 210 8.10 -0.42 10.09
N LYS A 211 8.01 -1.00 11.28
CA LYS A 211 7.15 -2.16 11.53
C LYS A 211 5.66 -1.83 11.34
N ASN A 212 5.24 -0.58 11.59
CA ASN A 212 3.86 -0.15 11.35
C ASN A 212 3.57 -0.03 9.85
N PHE A 213 4.55 0.38 9.05
CA PHE A 213 4.43 0.37 7.59
C PHE A 213 4.22 -1.05 7.07
N GLU A 214 5.05 -2.01 7.51
CA GLU A 214 4.90 -3.43 7.14
C GLU A 214 3.54 -4.01 7.55
N LEU A 215 3.05 -3.69 8.74
CA LEU A 215 1.76 -4.15 9.24
C LEU A 215 0.59 -3.48 8.49
N GLY A 216 0.69 -2.19 8.17
CA GLY A 216 -0.27 -1.47 7.34
C GLY A 216 -0.36 -2.09 5.93
N TYR A 217 0.79 -2.32 5.30
CA TYR A 217 0.87 -3.06 4.03
C TYR A 217 0.25 -4.45 4.15
N THR A 218 0.49 -5.18 5.25
CA THR A 218 -0.11 -6.50 5.48
C THR A 218 -1.63 -6.44 5.48
N VAL A 219 -2.25 -5.45 6.12
CA VAL A 219 -3.71 -5.27 6.11
C VAL A 219 -4.23 -5.03 4.69
N ILE A 220 -3.64 -4.06 3.97
CA ILE A 220 -4.08 -3.74 2.61
C ILE A 220 -3.84 -4.91 1.64
N SER A 221 -2.72 -5.61 1.79
CA SER A 221 -2.37 -6.77 0.98
C SER A 221 -3.34 -7.94 1.20
N GLU A 222 -3.83 -8.14 2.42
CA GLU A 222 -4.89 -9.12 2.71
C GLU A 222 -6.19 -8.74 1.99
N LEU A 223 -6.58 -7.46 2.02
CA LEU A 223 -7.77 -6.97 1.31
C LEU A 223 -7.65 -7.13 -0.21
N ILE A 224 -6.47 -6.84 -0.79
CA ILE A 224 -6.22 -7.07 -2.22
C ILE A 224 -6.31 -8.56 -2.55
N THR A 225 -5.85 -9.45 -1.67
CA THR A 225 -5.93 -10.91 -1.87
C THR A 225 -7.37 -11.38 -2.10
N PHE A 226 -8.35 -10.71 -1.49
CA PHE A 226 -9.77 -11.00 -1.63
C PHE A 226 -10.50 -10.12 -2.67
N GLY A 227 -9.79 -9.45 -3.58
CA GLY A 227 -10.40 -8.71 -4.70
C GLY A 227 -11.00 -7.36 -4.31
N HIS A 228 -10.51 -6.71 -3.26
CA HIS A 228 -11.05 -5.42 -2.82
C HIS A 228 -10.34 -4.19 -3.38
N PHE A 229 -9.36 -4.35 -4.29
CA PHE A 229 -8.57 -3.22 -4.79
C PHE A 229 -9.44 -2.12 -5.42
N ASN A 230 -10.35 -2.48 -6.33
CA ASN A 230 -11.24 -1.52 -7.00
C ASN A 230 -12.06 -0.71 -5.98
N THR A 231 -12.64 -1.41 -5.02
CA THR A 231 -13.45 -0.81 -3.96
C THR A 231 -12.61 0.12 -3.11
N LEU A 232 -11.42 -0.30 -2.67
CA LEU A 232 -10.51 0.55 -1.90
C LEU A 232 -10.15 1.83 -2.67
N TYR A 233 -9.79 1.70 -3.95
CA TYR A 233 -9.37 2.81 -4.79
C TYR A 233 -10.46 3.87 -4.96
N GLN A 234 -11.72 3.45 -5.09
CA GLN A 234 -12.87 4.35 -5.22
C GLN A 234 -13.22 5.07 -3.90
N HIS A 235 -13.05 4.41 -2.75
CA HIS A 235 -13.44 5.00 -1.46
C HIS A 235 -12.47 6.07 -0.97
N VAL A 236 -11.20 6.01 -1.40
CA VAL A 236 -10.16 6.96 -0.98
C VAL A 236 -9.95 8.10 -1.98
N ASP A 237 -10.78 8.13 -3.03
CA ASP A 237 -10.85 9.22 -3.97
C ASP A 237 -11.35 10.48 -3.23
N ASP A 238 -10.50 11.51 -3.17
CA ASP A 238 -10.95 12.81 -2.66
C ASP A 238 -11.66 13.52 -3.81
N ALA A 239 -12.99 13.50 -3.79
CA ALA A 239 -13.83 14.19 -4.77
C ALA A 239 -13.69 15.73 -4.73
N SER A 240 -12.72 16.28 -3.99
CA SER A 240 -12.37 17.68 -4.11
C SER A 240 -11.86 17.96 -5.54
N ASP A 241 -12.47 18.94 -6.22
CA ASP A 241 -12.12 19.38 -7.59
C ASP A 241 -10.65 19.87 -7.74
N LYS A 242 -9.81 19.71 -6.71
CA LYS A 242 -8.44 20.20 -6.64
C LYS A 242 -7.39 19.17 -7.03
N ASN A 243 -7.63 17.87 -6.93
CA ASN A 243 -6.61 16.89 -7.34
C ASN A 243 -7.28 15.74 -8.10
N PRO A 244 -6.89 15.47 -9.36
CA PRO A 244 -7.50 14.37 -10.12
C PRO A 244 -7.17 12.99 -9.53
N ILE A 245 -6.10 12.87 -8.74
CA ILE A 245 -5.70 11.63 -8.06
C ILE A 245 -5.21 11.95 -6.65
N SER A 246 -5.80 11.32 -5.63
CA SER A 246 -5.42 11.51 -4.22
C SER A 246 -4.12 10.79 -3.86
N ASP A 247 -3.45 11.24 -2.80
CA ASP A 247 -2.22 10.60 -2.30
C ASP A 247 -2.50 9.14 -1.87
N HIS A 248 -3.67 8.89 -1.27
CA HIS A 248 -4.12 7.55 -0.91
C HIS A 248 -4.31 6.64 -2.14
N GLN A 249 -4.81 7.16 -3.28
CA GLN A 249 -4.89 6.38 -4.53
C GLN A 249 -3.50 6.01 -5.06
N VAL A 250 -2.54 6.93 -5.00
CA VAL A 250 -1.14 6.67 -5.37
C VAL A 250 -0.54 5.61 -4.44
N ILE A 251 -0.75 5.70 -3.13
CA ILE A 251 -0.31 4.69 -2.17
C ILE A 251 -0.90 3.32 -2.52
N LEU A 252 -2.21 3.22 -2.77
CA LEU A 252 -2.83 1.96 -3.17
C LEU A 252 -2.20 1.35 -4.43
N LEU A 253 -1.90 2.17 -5.45
CA LEU A 253 -1.18 1.70 -6.64
C LEU A 253 0.22 1.19 -6.31
N LYS A 254 0.98 1.89 -5.45
CA LYS A 254 2.30 1.42 -4.99
C LYS A 254 2.23 0.09 -4.25
N LEU A 255 1.24 -0.09 -3.37
CA LEU A 255 1.06 -1.34 -2.63
C LEU A 255 0.63 -2.48 -3.57
N LEU A 256 -0.21 -2.18 -4.58
CA LEU A 256 -0.59 -3.15 -5.60
C LEU A 256 0.62 -3.57 -6.46
N ASP A 257 1.39 -2.60 -6.96
CA ASP A 257 2.63 -2.82 -7.72
C ASP A 257 3.60 -3.69 -6.93
N SER A 258 3.85 -3.36 -5.66
CA SER A 258 4.69 -4.15 -4.76
C SER A 258 4.20 -5.59 -4.60
N LYS A 259 2.88 -5.80 -4.47
CA LYS A 259 2.29 -7.14 -4.34
C LYS A 259 2.41 -7.96 -5.63
N ILE A 260 2.19 -7.34 -6.79
CA ILE A 260 2.37 -8.00 -8.10
C ILE A 260 3.84 -8.34 -8.33
N HIS A 261 4.74 -7.42 -8.01
CA HIS A 261 6.18 -7.65 -8.10
C HIS A 261 6.64 -8.82 -7.20
N ALA A 262 6.08 -8.93 -5.98
CA ALA A 262 6.35 -10.07 -5.11
C ALA A 262 5.83 -11.40 -5.69
N HIS A 263 4.69 -11.37 -6.40
CA HIS A 263 4.10 -12.52 -7.10
C HIS A 263 4.87 -12.93 -8.35
N GLN A 264 5.62 -12.02 -8.98
CA GLN A 264 6.35 -12.26 -10.23
C GLN A 264 7.25 -13.52 -10.20
N LYS A 265 7.75 -13.89 -9.03
CA LYS A 265 8.56 -15.11 -8.81
C LYS A 265 7.81 -16.40 -9.17
N GLU A 266 6.48 -16.40 -9.11
CA GLU A 266 5.64 -17.54 -9.43
C GLU A 266 5.44 -17.73 -10.93
N GLN A 267 5.80 -16.74 -11.77
CA GLN A 267 5.67 -16.78 -13.23
C GLN A 267 4.26 -17.16 -13.71
N THR A 268 3.25 -16.80 -12.94
CA THR A 268 1.84 -17.04 -13.25
C THR A 268 1.03 -15.78 -13.05
N PHE A 269 -0.12 -15.70 -13.69
CA PHE A 269 -1.03 -14.58 -13.48
C PHE A 269 -1.54 -14.56 -12.02
N PRO A 270 -1.48 -13.43 -11.31
CA PRO A 270 -1.87 -13.34 -9.91
C PRO A 270 -3.37 -13.61 -9.71
N THR A 271 -3.71 -14.62 -8.90
CA THR A 271 -5.10 -15.04 -8.65
C THR A 271 -5.95 -13.98 -7.93
N PHE A 272 -5.31 -12.97 -7.33
CA PHE A 272 -5.99 -11.87 -6.65
C PHE A 272 -6.37 -10.71 -7.60
N ILE A 273 -5.97 -10.78 -8.87
CA ILE A 273 -6.44 -9.89 -9.93
C ILE A 273 -7.45 -10.67 -10.77
N GLN A 274 -8.75 -10.46 -10.52
CA GLN A 274 -9.78 -11.02 -11.39
C GLN A 274 -9.96 -10.10 -12.60
N HIS A 275 -10.77 -10.56 -13.55
CA HIS A 275 -11.07 -9.80 -14.76
C HIS A 275 -11.66 -8.41 -14.46
N GLU A 276 -12.43 -8.25 -13.37
CA GLU A 276 -12.99 -6.97 -12.96
C GLU A 276 -11.92 -5.98 -12.44
N GLU A 277 -10.93 -6.43 -11.68
CA GLU A 277 -9.77 -5.62 -11.27
C GLU A 277 -8.93 -5.21 -12.48
N LEU A 278 -8.63 -6.16 -13.37
CA LEU A 278 -7.84 -5.88 -14.56
C LEU A 278 -8.53 -4.87 -15.48
N LYS A 279 -9.84 -5.02 -15.69
CA LYS A 279 -10.67 -4.08 -16.45
C LYS A 279 -10.64 -2.70 -15.79
N PHE A 280 -10.79 -2.64 -14.46
CA PHE A 280 -10.73 -1.39 -13.72
C PHE A 280 -9.38 -0.67 -13.88
N LEU A 281 -8.26 -1.38 -13.70
CA LEU A 281 -6.91 -0.85 -13.89
C LEU A 281 -6.72 -0.30 -15.31
N THR A 282 -7.24 -1.01 -16.31
CA THR A 282 -7.16 -0.58 -17.72
C THR A 282 -8.00 0.67 -17.99
N VAL A 283 -9.18 0.79 -17.37
CA VAL A 283 -10.00 2.01 -17.43
C VAL A 283 -9.29 3.18 -16.75
N GLN A 284 -8.69 2.98 -15.58
CA GLN A 284 -7.91 4.02 -14.88
C GLN A 284 -6.70 4.44 -15.72
N PHE A 285 -5.99 3.50 -16.34
CA PHE A 285 -4.90 3.79 -17.27
C PHE A 285 -5.36 4.70 -18.42
N GLY A 286 -6.49 4.38 -19.06
CA GLY A 286 -7.03 5.22 -20.13
C GLY A 286 -7.42 6.63 -19.65
N MET A 287 -8.04 6.74 -18.48
CA MET A 287 -8.45 8.03 -17.91
C MET A 287 -7.25 8.88 -17.50
N ILE A 288 -6.37 8.34 -16.66
CA ILE A 288 -5.20 9.02 -16.11
C ILE A 288 -4.17 9.26 -17.21
N GLY A 289 -3.99 8.34 -18.15
CA GLY A 289 -3.09 8.53 -19.28
C GLY A 289 -3.50 9.68 -20.19
N ARG A 290 -4.80 9.88 -20.44
CA ARG A 290 -5.30 11.05 -21.18
C ARG A 290 -5.09 12.35 -20.40
N GLN A 291 -5.29 12.34 -19.09
CA GLN A 291 -4.98 13.50 -18.24
C GLN A 291 -3.48 13.81 -18.28
N ALA A 292 -2.62 12.81 -18.08
CA ALA A 292 -1.17 12.94 -18.15
C ALA A 292 -0.73 13.52 -19.51
N LEU A 293 -1.29 13.02 -20.61
CA LEU A 293 -1.04 13.55 -21.95
C LEU A 293 -1.43 15.03 -22.08
N GLN A 294 -2.61 15.42 -21.59
CA GLN A 294 -3.03 16.82 -21.56
C GLN A 294 -2.03 17.69 -20.79
N VAL A 295 -1.55 17.21 -19.63
CA VAL A 295 -0.57 17.96 -18.85
C VAL A 295 0.78 18.07 -19.58
N ILE A 296 1.27 16.99 -20.22
CA ILE A 296 2.49 17.04 -21.05
C ILE A 296 2.37 18.09 -22.15
N VAL A 297 1.22 18.13 -22.85
CA VAL A 297 0.96 19.10 -23.91
C VAL A 297 0.95 20.53 -23.36
N GLN A 298 0.28 20.76 -22.24
CA GLN A 298 0.22 22.08 -21.61
C GLN A 298 1.61 22.57 -21.15
N VAL A 299 2.43 21.70 -20.56
CA VAL A 299 3.83 22.04 -20.18
C VAL A 299 4.62 22.42 -21.44
N LYS A 300 4.45 21.67 -22.53
CA LYS A 300 5.15 21.92 -23.80
C LYS A 300 4.76 23.26 -24.44
N GLU A 301 3.48 23.63 -24.40
CA GLU A 301 2.96 24.84 -25.04
C GLU A 301 3.16 26.11 -24.20
N ASN A 302 2.98 26.02 -22.87
CA ASN A 302 2.92 27.19 -21.99
C ASN A 302 4.18 27.37 -21.10
N GLY A 303 5.13 26.43 -21.12
CA GLY A 303 6.28 26.41 -20.21
C GLY A 303 5.90 26.05 -18.77
N SER A 304 6.90 26.01 -17.86
CA SER A 304 6.81 25.47 -16.48
C SER A 304 5.94 26.26 -15.48
N GLN A 305 4.75 26.74 -15.87
CA GLN A 305 3.83 27.50 -14.99
C GLN A 305 2.77 26.64 -14.28
N LEU A 306 2.96 25.32 -14.20
CA LEU A 306 2.00 24.44 -13.51
C LEU A 306 2.40 24.20 -12.05
N GLN A 307 1.39 24.06 -11.18
CA GLN A 307 1.54 23.73 -9.76
C GLN A 307 2.22 22.34 -9.63
N PRO A 308 3.38 22.23 -8.95
CA PRO A 308 4.16 20.98 -8.88
C PRO A 308 3.39 19.77 -8.32
N ASP A 309 2.50 19.99 -7.34
CA ASP A 309 1.91 18.90 -6.54
C ASP A 309 0.80 18.13 -7.30
N GLN A 310 -0.08 18.82 -8.04
CA GLN A 310 -1.15 18.20 -8.85
C GLN A 310 -0.60 17.37 -10.01
N ILE A 311 0.56 17.77 -10.51
CA ILE A 311 1.32 17.10 -11.56
C ILE A 311 1.88 15.77 -11.06
N SER A 312 2.39 15.76 -9.83
CA SER A 312 3.14 14.63 -9.28
C SER A 312 2.30 13.36 -9.17
N ASN A 313 1.05 13.46 -8.70
CA ASN A 313 0.20 12.30 -8.48
C ASN A 313 -0.27 11.65 -9.78
N VAL A 314 -0.71 12.45 -10.77
CA VAL A 314 -1.10 11.94 -12.09
C VAL A 314 0.06 11.21 -12.75
N TYR A 315 1.28 11.76 -12.67
CA TYR A 315 2.46 11.15 -13.25
C TYR A 315 2.91 9.89 -12.52
N THR A 316 2.91 9.93 -11.19
CA THR A 316 3.22 8.74 -10.40
C THR A 316 2.21 7.63 -10.69
N ALA A 317 0.92 7.96 -10.76
CA ALA A 317 -0.14 7.02 -11.05
C ALA A 317 -0.03 6.41 -12.46
N ILE A 318 0.23 7.21 -13.51
CA ILE A 318 0.37 6.65 -14.88
C ILE A 318 1.61 5.76 -15.02
N VAL A 319 2.72 6.11 -14.37
CA VAL A 319 3.92 5.26 -14.36
C VAL A 319 3.61 3.93 -13.67
N LEU A 320 3.01 3.95 -12.47
CA LEU A 320 2.62 2.74 -11.75
C LEU A 320 1.62 1.90 -12.55
N LEU A 321 0.62 2.51 -13.18
CA LEU A 321 -0.35 1.78 -14.01
C LEU A 321 0.30 1.14 -15.23
N LEU A 322 1.23 1.81 -15.90
CA LEU A 322 1.99 1.21 -16.99
C LEU A 322 2.86 0.06 -16.50
N GLN A 323 3.50 0.18 -15.33
CA GLN A 323 4.29 -0.90 -14.73
C GLN A 323 3.42 -2.12 -14.43
N ILE A 324 2.34 -1.91 -13.67
CA ILE A 324 1.36 -2.94 -13.31
C ILE A 324 0.80 -3.62 -14.56
N LEU A 325 0.30 -2.86 -15.54
CA LEU A 325 -0.32 -3.44 -16.74
C LEU A 325 0.69 -4.16 -17.63
N ASN A 326 1.93 -3.66 -17.74
CA ASN A 326 3.00 -4.38 -18.43
C ASN A 326 3.31 -5.71 -17.75
N GLU A 327 3.42 -5.73 -16.42
CA GLU A 327 3.71 -6.94 -15.67
C GLU A 327 2.57 -7.97 -15.79
N LEU A 328 1.32 -7.53 -15.61
CA LEU A 328 0.15 -8.39 -15.78
C LEU A 328 0.05 -8.92 -17.22
N PHE A 329 0.34 -8.12 -18.23
CA PHE A 329 0.32 -8.58 -19.62
C PHE A 329 1.41 -9.61 -19.90
N VAL A 330 2.63 -9.42 -19.37
CA VAL A 330 3.70 -10.43 -19.49
C VAL A 330 3.32 -11.75 -18.80
N LEU A 331 2.59 -11.69 -17.67
CA LEU A 331 2.14 -12.87 -16.92
C LEU A 331 0.89 -13.55 -17.52
N ASP A 332 0.20 -12.92 -18.47
CA ASP A 332 -1.03 -13.44 -19.11
C ASP A 332 -0.71 -14.30 -20.36
N GLU A 333 0.13 -15.33 -20.17
CA GLU A 333 0.64 -16.19 -21.26
C GLU A 333 -0.48 -16.85 -22.08
N ASP A 334 -1.50 -17.39 -21.40
CA ASP A 334 -2.64 -18.08 -22.03
C ASP A 334 -3.79 -17.15 -22.41
N HIS A 335 -3.63 -15.82 -22.26
CA HIS A 335 -4.68 -14.83 -22.42
C HIS A 335 -5.93 -15.10 -21.56
N SER A 336 -5.75 -15.82 -20.45
CA SER A 336 -6.81 -16.27 -19.55
C SER A 336 -7.61 -15.12 -18.95
N GLN A 337 -6.99 -13.95 -18.79
CA GLN A 337 -7.62 -12.77 -18.19
C GLN A 337 -8.03 -11.72 -19.22
N GLY A 338 -7.66 -11.90 -20.48
CA GLY A 338 -7.98 -10.97 -21.56
C GLY A 338 -7.26 -9.63 -21.43
N THR A 339 -6.02 -9.60 -20.90
CA THR A 339 -5.25 -8.35 -20.72
C THR A 339 -5.07 -7.60 -22.04
N LYS A 340 -4.71 -8.34 -23.09
CA LYS A 340 -4.50 -7.77 -24.42
C LYS A 340 -5.79 -7.17 -25.01
N PRO A 341 -6.93 -7.88 -25.10
CA PRO A 341 -8.20 -7.28 -25.50
C PRO A 341 -8.53 -5.99 -24.74
N LEU A 342 -8.38 -5.97 -23.40
CA LEU A 342 -8.66 -4.78 -22.59
C LEU A 342 -7.75 -3.60 -22.96
N LEU A 343 -6.45 -3.83 -23.15
CA LEU A 343 -5.50 -2.79 -23.58
C LEU A 343 -5.79 -2.28 -24.99
N VAL A 344 -6.26 -3.15 -25.88
CA VAL A 344 -6.69 -2.78 -27.24
C VAL A 344 -7.93 -1.90 -27.20
N ASP A 345 -8.93 -2.28 -26.40
CA ASP A 345 -10.16 -1.52 -26.21
C ASP A 345 -9.90 -0.14 -25.58
N ALA A 346 -8.87 -0.04 -24.72
CA ALA A 346 -8.41 1.22 -24.15
C ALA A 346 -7.53 2.06 -25.09
N ASP A 347 -7.30 1.59 -26.32
CA ASP A 347 -6.40 2.17 -27.32
C ASP A 347 -4.99 2.46 -26.77
N ALA A 348 -4.49 1.56 -25.93
CA ALA A 348 -3.25 1.75 -25.17
C ALA A 348 -2.05 2.06 -26.07
N LEU A 349 -1.93 1.39 -27.22
CA LEU A 349 -0.82 1.57 -28.16
C LEU A 349 -0.76 3.01 -28.72
N THR A 350 -1.91 3.59 -29.07
CA THR A 350 -2.00 4.98 -29.53
C THR A 350 -1.62 5.92 -28.41
N LEU A 351 -2.22 5.73 -27.23
CA LEU A 351 -2.02 6.60 -26.07
C LEU A 351 -0.54 6.65 -25.63
N VAL A 352 0.17 5.51 -25.57
CA VAL A 352 1.60 5.50 -25.22
C VAL A 352 2.48 6.05 -26.34
N THR A 353 2.08 5.90 -27.61
CA THR A 353 2.79 6.48 -28.76
C THR A 353 2.72 8.01 -28.73
N ASP A 354 1.52 8.56 -28.49
CA ASP A 354 1.31 10.00 -28.36
C ASP A 354 2.10 10.57 -27.17
N MET A 355 2.01 9.93 -26.00
CA MET A 355 2.78 10.32 -24.82
C MET A 355 4.28 10.36 -25.12
N LEU A 356 4.84 9.30 -25.72
CA LEU A 356 6.27 9.25 -26.06
C LEU A 356 6.65 10.35 -27.05
N GLY A 357 5.82 10.62 -28.06
CA GLY A 357 6.03 11.68 -29.03
C GLY A 357 6.10 13.06 -28.41
N HIS A 358 5.17 13.38 -27.49
CA HIS A 358 5.20 14.65 -26.79
C HIS A 358 6.40 14.76 -25.85
N LEU A 359 6.73 13.70 -25.10
CA LEU A 359 7.89 13.66 -24.20
C LEU A 359 9.22 13.83 -24.94
N GLU A 360 9.38 13.30 -26.15
CA GLU A 360 10.62 13.46 -26.93
C GLU A 360 10.87 14.90 -27.37
N THR A 361 9.80 15.68 -27.53
CA THR A 361 9.87 17.09 -27.95
C THR A 361 9.81 18.08 -26.79
N LEU A 362 9.67 17.59 -25.57
CA LEU A 362 9.56 18.42 -24.37
C LEU A 362 10.93 19.03 -24.04
N LYS A 363 11.00 20.36 -23.98
CA LYS A 363 12.19 21.08 -23.52
C LYS A 363 12.08 21.28 -22.02
N VAL A 364 12.56 20.31 -21.24
CA VAL A 364 12.65 20.47 -19.78
C VAL A 364 13.80 21.43 -19.46
N PRO A 365 13.64 22.40 -18.53
CA PRO A 365 14.74 23.26 -18.10
C PRO A 365 15.91 22.43 -17.56
N THR A 366 17.12 22.70 -18.04
CA THR A 366 18.35 22.11 -17.51
C THR A 366 18.50 22.55 -16.04
N PRO A 367 18.85 21.65 -15.10
CA PRO A 367 18.97 22.02 -13.69
C PRO A 367 20.06 23.09 -13.48
N SER A 368 19.73 24.13 -12.72
CA SER A 368 20.71 24.98 -12.05
C SER A 368 21.53 24.12 -11.08
N GLN A 369 22.85 24.31 -11.07
CA GLN A 369 23.82 23.52 -10.28
C GLN A 369 23.62 23.50 -8.75
N ASN A 370 22.54 24.11 -8.21
CA ASN A 370 22.32 24.30 -6.78
C ASN A 370 21.03 23.65 -6.23
N ASP A 371 20.21 22.99 -7.04
CA ASP A 371 19.01 22.30 -6.53
C ASP A 371 19.32 20.83 -6.22
N THR A 372 19.08 20.45 -4.96
CA THR A 372 19.18 19.07 -4.47
C THR A 372 17.91 18.26 -4.72
N ASP A 373 16.99 18.81 -5.50
CA ASP A 373 15.68 18.22 -5.78
C ASP A 373 15.75 17.37 -7.06
N PRO A 374 15.40 16.07 -7.03
CA PRO A 374 15.37 15.24 -8.22
C PRO A 374 14.50 15.88 -9.31
N GLN A 375 15.05 15.99 -10.53
CA GLN A 375 14.45 16.60 -11.72
C GLN A 375 12.91 16.56 -11.73
N ALA A 376 12.30 17.74 -11.69
CA ALA A 376 10.88 17.91 -11.92
C ALA A 376 10.53 17.57 -13.38
N GLY A 377 10.05 16.32 -13.59
CA GLY A 377 9.16 15.98 -14.70
C GLY A 377 9.47 14.65 -15.41
N PHE A 378 8.53 13.69 -15.30
CA PHE A 378 8.38 12.53 -16.20
C PHE A 378 9.45 11.43 -16.15
N ASN A 379 10.22 11.33 -15.07
CA ASN A 379 11.15 10.21 -14.87
C ASN A 379 10.43 8.86 -15.07
N PHE A 380 11.13 7.90 -15.67
CA PHE A 380 10.64 6.56 -15.99
C PHE A 380 9.46 6.47 -16.99
N LEU A 381 8.76 7.56 -17.32
CA LEU A 381 7.57 7.48 -18.18
C LEU A 381 7.90 7.08 -19.62
N LYS A 382 8.99 7.61 -20.19
CA LYS A 382 9.46 7.18 -21.52
C LYS A 382 9.77 5.69 -21.54
N ARG A 383 10.45 5.21 -20.50
CA ARG A 383 10.76 3.78 -20.32
C ARG A 383 9.50 2.94 -20.33
N GLU A 384 8.50 3.32 -19.55
CA GLU A 384 7.25 2.55 -19.46
C GLU A 384 6.42 2.58 -20.75
N CYS A 385 6.40 3.72 -21.48
CA CYS A 385 5.77 3.78 -22.81
C CYS A 385 6.44 2.81 -23.79
N VAL A 386 7.78 2.82 -23.86
CA VAL A 386 8.54 1.92 -24.74
C VAL A 386 8.32 0.45 -24.37
N ARG A 387 8.29 0.13 -23.07
CA ARG A 387 7.97 -1.22 -22.58
C ARG A 387 6.59 -1.66 -23.08
N MET A 388 5.56 -0.84 -22.89
CA MET A 388 4.19 -1.14 -23.33
C MET A 388 4.11 -1.35 -24.84
N MET A 389 4.73 -0.47 -25.64
CA MET A 389 4.81 -0.62 -27.10
C MET A 389 5.44 -1.97 -27.50
N GLY A 390 6.56 -2.34 -26.87
CA GLY A 390 7.24 -3.61 -27.12
C GLY A 390 6.42 -4.83 -26.72
N THR A 391 5.77 -4.80 -25.55
CA THR A 391 4.92 -5.88 -25.05
C THR A 391 3.70 -6.11 -25.97
N MET A 392 3.02 -5.03 -26.38
CA MET A 392 1.86 -5.13 -27.28
C MET A 392 2.21 -5.69 -28.67
N CYS A 393 3.43 -5.46 -29.17
CA CYS A 393 3.87 -5.94 -30.47
C CYS A 393 4.42 -7.37 -30.45
N TYR A 394 4.62 -7.97 -29.28
CA TYR A 394 5.21 -9.30 -29.18
C TYR A 394 4.35 -10.35 -29.89
N LYS A 395 4.89 -10.96 -30.95
CA LYS A 395 4.23 -11.97 -31.79
C LYS A 395 2.84 -11.55 -32.29
N ASP A 396 2.61 -10.26 -32.52
CA ASP A 396 1.35 -9.73 -33.04
C ASP A 396 1.58 -8.81 -34.23
N THR A 397 1.37 -9.35 -35.43
CA THR A 397 1.54 -8.60 -36.69
C THR A 397 0.59 -7.42 -36.81
N PHE A 398 -0.63 -7.51 -36.30
CA PHE A 398 -1.57 -6.38 -36.33
C PHE A 398 -1.07 -5.22 -35.47
N MET A 399 -0.57 -5.49 -34.27
CA MET A 399 -0.01 -4.45 -33.40
C MET A 399 1.31 -3.91 -33.95
N GLN A 400 2.16 -4.77 -34.52
CA GLN A 400 3.37 -4.38 -35.23
C GLN A 400 3.08 -3.43 -36.41
N ASP A 401 2.02 -3.69 -37.18
CA ASP A 401 1.62 -2.78 -38.26
C ASP A 401 1.00 -1.50 -37.73
N LYS A 402 0.18 -1.58 -36.67
CA LYS A 402 -0.45 -0.41 -36.05
C LYS A 402 0.60 0.57 -35.50
N ILE A 403 1.62 0.10 -34.78
CA ILE A 403 2.69 0.98 -34.27
C ILE A 403 3.48 1.66 -35.41
N ARG A 404 3.68 0.98 -36.55
CA ARG A 404 4.27 1.58 -37.74
C ARG A 404 3.39 2.70 -38.30
N GLN A 405 2.09 2.47 -38.43
CA GLN A 405 1.13 3.47 -38.93
C GLN A 405 1.01 4.69 -38.01
N LEU A 406 1.14 4.50 -36.70
CA LEU A 406 1.16 5.57 -35.71
C LEU A 406 2.48 6.36 -35.68
N GLY A 407 3.49 5.99 -36.47
CA GLY A 407 4.81 6.63 -36.43
C GLY A 407 5.63 6.27 -35.18
N GLY A 408 5.28 5.17 -34.50
CA GLY A 408 5.95 4.75 -33.27
C GLY A 408 7.37 4.20 -33.47
N ILE A 409 7.70 3.65 -34.64
CA ILE A 409 9.05 3.09 -34.90
C ILE A 409 10.15 4.16 -34.77
N PRO A 410 10.06 5.33 -35.44
CA PRO A 410 11.00 6.43 -35.22
C PRO A 410 11.09 6.87 -33.75
N LEU A 411 9.98 6.92 -33.03
CA LEU A 411 9.96 7.33 -31.62
C LEU A 411 10.75 6.37 -30.74
N VAL A 412 10.63 5.06 -30.95
CA VAL A 412 11.43 4.05 -30.23
C VAL A 412 12.92 4.18 -30.60
N LEU A 413 13.24 4.43 -31.87
CA LEU A 413 14.63 4.66 -32.31
C LEU A 413 15.26 5.90 -31.64
N CYS A 414 14.47 6.95 -31.34
CA CYS A 414 14.96 8.12 -30.63
C CYS A 414 15.41 7.83 -29.19
N GLN A 415 15.04 6.69 -28.61
CA GLN A 415 15.32 6.33 -27.21
C GLN A 415 16.71 5.68 -27.02
N PHE A 416 17.54 5.62 -28.05
CA PHE A 416 18.91 5.10 -27.99
C PHE A 416 19.96 6.12 -27.49
N LYS A 417 19.49 7.27 -26.98
CA LYS A 417 20.30 8.31 -26.34
C LYS A 417 20.56 7.97 -24.87
N ILE A 418 21.53 8.64 -24.26
CA ILE A 418 21.73 8.57 -22.79
C ILE A 418 20.62 9.42 -22.15
N ASP A 419 19.89 8.84 -21.19
CA ASP A 419 18.79 9.45 -20.46
C ASP A 419 18.87 8.98 -19.01
N ASP A 420 19.48 9.79 -18.14
CA ASP A 420 19.73 9.44 -16.73
C ASP A 420 18.42 9.34 -15.93
N SER A 421 17.36 10.01 -16.40
CA SER A 421 16.01 10.00 -15.83
C SER A 421 15.25 8.70 -16.16
N ASN A 422 15.74 7.92 -17.13
CA ASN A 422 15.15 6.66 -17.58
C ASN A 422 16.22 5.54 -17.67
N PRO A 423 16.69 5.01 -16.53
CA PRO A 423 17.60 3.87 -16.52
C PRO A 423 17.08 2.69 -17.34
N TYR A 424 17.99 2.05 -18.07
CA TYR A 424 17.75 0.91 -18.96
C TYR A 424 16.82 1.18 -20.17
N LEU A 425 16.51 2.44 -20.48
CA LEU A 425 15.65 2.79 -21.61
C LEU A 425 16.14 2.21 -22.93
N ARG A 426 17.46 2.19 -23.16
CA ARG A 426 18.07 1.65 -24.40
C ARG A 426 17.86 0.15 -24.54
N GLU A 427 17.94 -0.59 -23.44
CA GLU A 427 17.71 -2.03 -23.37
C GLU A 427 16.24 -2.34 -23.66
N TYR A 428 15.32 -1.59 -23.05
CA TYR A 428 13.90 -1.72 -23.34
C TYR A 428 13.56 -1.33 -24.78
N ALA A 429 14.18 -0.28 -25.33
CA ALA A 429 14.02 0.09 -26.73
C ALA A 429 14.55 -1.00 -27.68
N THR A 430 15.62 -1.69 -27.31
CA THR A 430 16.16 -2.83 -28.06
C THR A 430 15.16 -4.00 -28.08
N VAL A 431 14.58 -4.33 -26.93
CA VAL A 431 13.55 -5.38 -26.84
C VAL A 431 12.30 -4.99 -27.62
N ALA A 432 11.85 -3.74 -27.49
CA ALA A 432 10.70 -3.23 -28.23
C ALA A 432 10.92 -3.30 -29.74
N LEU A 433 12.07 -2.83 -30.25
CA LEU A 433 12.40 -2.94 -31.67
C LEU A 433 12.43 -4.39 -32.15
N ARG A 434 13.03 -5.30 -31.38
CA ARG A 434 12.98 -6.72 -31.71
C ARG A 434 11.53 -7.18 -31.90
N ASN A 435 10.67 -6.92 -30.93
CA ASN A 435 9.27 -7.34 -30.97
C ASN A 435 8.49 -6.70 -32.12
N ILE A 436 8.76 -5.42 -32.43
CA ILE A 436 8.11 -4.69 -33.53
C ILE A 436 8.53 -5.26 -34.90
N MET A 437 9.77 -5.71 -35.03
CA MET A 437 10.35 -6.18 -36.29
C MET A 437 10.21 -7.69 -36.53
N GLU A 438 9.98 -8.46 -35.46
CA GLU A 438 9.98 -9.93 -35.50
C GLU A 438 8.93 -10.44 -36.51
N ASN A 439 9.41 -11.09 -37.57
CA ASN A 439 8.60 -11.61 -38.68
C ASN A 439 7.73 -10.56 -39.41
N ASN A 440 8.13 -9.27 -39.41
CA ASN A 440 7.44 -8.20 -40.13
C ASN A 440 8.37 -7.49 -41.14
N PRO A 441 8.36 -7.89 -42.43
CA PRO A 441 9.20 -7.28 -43.47
C PRO A 441 8.87 -5.81 -43.76
N GLU A 442 7.60 -5.40 -43.64
CA GLU A 442 7.20 -4.01 -43.90
C GLU A 442 7.79 -3.06 -42.84
N ASN A 443 7.84 -3.50 -41.58
CA ASN A 443 8.50 -2.76 -40.51
C ASN A 443 10.02 -2.72 -40.69
N GLN A 444 10.63 -3.85 -41.09
CA GLN A 444 12.08 -3.92 -41.37
C GLN A 444 12.48 -2.99 -42.51
N LYS A 445 11.69 -2.98 -43.59
CA LYS A 445 11.90 -2.12 -44.75
C LYS A 445 11.88 -0.63 -44.40
N LEU A 446 11.00 -0.21 -43.47
CA LEU A 446 11.00 1.18 -43.00
C LEU A 446 12.34 1.58 -42.37
N ILE A 447 12.99 0.68 -41.62
CA ILE A 447 14.33 0.93 -41.08
C ILE A 447 15.39 0.93 -42.18
N GLU A 448 15.32 0.02 -43.14
CA GLU A 448 16.25 -0.04 -44.28
C GLU A 448 16.22 1.23 -45.14
N GLU A 449 15.07 1.90 -45.20
CA GLU A 449 14.89 3.16 -45.94
C GLU A 449 15.41 4.40 -45.19
N LEU A 450 15.76 4.29 -43.90
CA LEU A 450 16.32 5.40 -43.12
C LEU A 450 17.71 5.77 -43.62
N LYS A 451 17.89 7.05 -43.96
CA LYS A 451 19.17 7.60 -44.43
C LYS A 451 19.75 8.59 -43.43
N PRO A 452 21.07 8.56 -43.18
CA PRO A 452 21.73 9.62 -42.43
C PRO A 452 21.59 10.96 -43.16
N GLU A 453 20.97 11.96 -42.52
CA GLU A 453 20.79 13.29 -43.12
C GLU A 453 21.82 14.32 -42.62
N GLN A 454 22.03 14.39 -41.30
CA GLN A 454 22.90 15.39 -40.69
C GLN A 454 23.49 14.88 -39.37
N VAL A 455 24.61 15.46 -38.96
CA VAL A 455 25.13 15.26 -37.61
C VAL A 455 24.58 16.35 -36.70
N VAL A 456 24.15 15.95 -35.51
CA VAL A 456 23.80 16.87 -34.44
C VAL A 456 25.02 17.01 -33.52
N GLU A 457 25.59 18.20 -33.47
CA GLU A 457 26.67 18.54 -32.55
C GLU A 457 26.07 18.80 -31.17
N THR A 458 26.48 18.02 -30.16
CA THR A 458 26.00 18.18 -28.78
C THR A 458 26.86 19.21 -28.03
N GLU A 459 26.33 19.78 -26.94
CA GLU A 459 27.08 20.77 -26.13
C GLU A 459 28.33 20.15 -25.50
N GLU A 460 28.31 18.86 -25.17
CA GLU A 460 29.49 18.14 -24.67
C GLU A 460 30.58 18.05 -25.75
N LEU A 461 30.19 17.75 -27.00
CA LEU A 461 31.13 17.73 -28.13
C LEU A 461 31.73 19.12 -28.38
N LYS A 462 30.91 20.18 -28.30
CA LYS A 462 31.40 21.57 -28.38
C LYS A 462 32.40 21.90 -27.27
N GLN A 463 32.10 21.52 -26.03
CA GLN A 463 32.99 21.73 -24.88
C GLN A 463 34.33 20.99 -25.04
N MET A 464 34.31 19.83 -25.69
CA MET A 464 35.52 19.07 -26.01
C MET A 464 36.28 19.57 -27.26
N GLY A 465 35.76 20.59 -27.96
CA GLY A 465 36.32 21.09 -29.22
C GLY A 465 36.22 20.08 -30.36
N ILE A 466 35.28 19.13 -30.26
CA ILE A 466 35.11 18.03 -31.19
C ILE A 466 33.99 18.37 -32.18
N VAL A 467 34.32 18.44 -33.47
CA VAL A 467 33.30 18.65 -34.52
C VAL A 467 33.02 17.33 -35.22
N PRO A 468 31.79 16.79 -35.11
CA PRO A 468 31.44 15.56 -35.80
C PRO A 468 30.98 15.87 -37.25
N GLU A 469 31.48 15.12 -38.22
CA GLU A 469 31.21 15.29 -39.66
C GLU A 469 30.54 14.03 -40.23
N LEU A 470 29.50 14.21 -41.06
CA LEU A 470 28.92 13.11 -41.84
C LEU A 470 29.64 13.04 -43.18
N THR A 471 30.24 11.90 -43.48
CA THR A 471 30.92 11.70 -44.75
C THR A 471 29.93 11.40 -45.88
N GLN A 472 30.35 11.57 -47.13
CA GLN A 472 29.52 11.29 -48.32
C GLN A 472 29.07 9.81 -48.40
N ASP A 473 29.77 8.89 -47.74
CA ASP A 473 29.40 7.48 -47.59
C ASP A 473 28.49 7.20 -46.38
N GLY A 474 27.95 8.23 -45.72
CA GLY A 474 27.01 8.12 -44.61
C GLY A 474 27.63 7.72 -43.28
N LYS A 475 28.97 7.77 -43.14
CA LYS A 475 29.67 7.41 -41.90
C LYS A 475 29.94 8.65 -41.05
N LEU A 476 29.95 8.46 -39.74
CA LEU A 476 30.33 9.51 -38.79
C LEU A 476 31.86 9.59 -38.69
N ARG A 477 32.42 10.79 -38.81
CA ARG A 477 33.81 11.11 -38.49
C ARG A 477 33.89 12.19 -37.44
N ILE A 478 35.02 12.23 -36.74
CA ILE A 478 35.28 13.19 -35.69
C ILE A 478 36.51 14.00 -36.08
N LYS A 479 36.36 15.32 -36.17
CA LYS A 479 37.47 16.23 -36.35
C LYS A 479 37.95 16.70 -34.99
N ARG A 480 39.14 16.26 -34.59
CA ARG A 480 39.85 16.80 -33.44
C ARG A 480 40.66 18.02 -33.88
N PRO A 481 40.84 19.03 -33.02
CA PRO A 481 41.65 20.22 -33.33
C PRO A 481 43.10 19.88 -33.67
#